data_AF-A0A482VZV5-F1
#
_entry.id   AF-A0A482VZV5-F1
#
_cell.length_a   1.000
_cell.length_b   1.000
_cell.length_c   1.000
_cell.angle_alpha   90.00
_cell.angle_beta   90.00
_cell.angle_gamma   90.00
#
_symmetry.space_group_name_H-M   'P 1'
#
loop_
_entity.id
_entity.type
_entity.pdbx_description
1 polymer ?
#
loop_
_entity_poly.entity_id
_entity_poly.type
_entity_poly.pdbx_seq_one_letter_code
_entity_poly.pdbx_strand_id
1 'polypeptide(L)' 'MLITFRVSELQMLLGFAGRNKSGRKTELQQRALELLRVRSHPIHQKIRDLYKTIQSVFVFFAFALLRY' A
#
# COMPACT_ATOMS: atom_id res chain seq x y z
N MET A 1 -6.64 -2.05 6.13
CA MET A 1 -5.22 -1.77 5.82
C MET A 1 -5.00 -1.26 4.39
N LEU A 2 -5.64 -1.79 3.34
CA LEU A 2 -5.51 -1.21 1.97
C LEU A 2 -6.24 0.12 1.76
N ILE A 3 -7.23 0.43 2.59
CA ILE A 3 -8.01 1.69 2.51
C ILE A 3 -7.12 2.91 2.77
N THR A 4 -6.08 2.76 3.59
CA THR A 4 -5.12 3.81 3.93
C THR A 4 -4.05 4.02 2.85
N PHE A 5 -3.95 3.12 1.87
CA PHE A 5 -2.98 3.27 0.77
C PHE A 5 -3.48 4.32 -0.23
N ARG A 6 -2.54 5.13 -0.72
CA ARG A 6 -2.77 6.07 -1.82
C ARG A 6 -2.59 5.32 -3.13
N VAL A 7 -2.82 6.02 -4.23
CA VAL A 7 -2.72 5.45 -5.59
C VAL A 7 -1.33 4.88 -5.84
N SER A 8 -0.27 5.57 -5.41
CA SER A 8 1.12 5.13 -5.59
C SER A 8 1.44 3.80 -4.91
N GLU A 9 1.01 3.58 -3.67
CA GLU A 9 1.28 2.31 -2.97
C GLU A 9 0.45 1.16 -3.55
N LEU A 10 -0.79 1.44 -3.98
CA LEU A 10 -1.62 0.46 -4.70
C LEU A 10 -0.97 0.05 -6.02
N GLN A 11 -0.44 1.02 -6.78
CA GLN A 11 0.27 0.77 -8.03
C GLN A 11 1.55 -0.05 -7.80
N MET A 12 2.29 0.24 -6.74
CA MET A 12 3.49 -0.52 -6.37
C MET A 12 3.14 -1.96 -6.01
N LEU A 13 2.07 -2.18 -5.23
CA LEU A 13 1.59 -3.52 -4.87
C LEU A 13 1.12 -4.31 -6.09
N LEU A 14 0.33 -3.69 -6.96
CA LEU A 14 -0.16 -4.33 -8.19
C LEU A 14 0.98 -4.63 -9.16
N GLY A 15 1.95 -3.72 -9.31
CA GLY A 15 3.14 -3.94 -10.12
C GLY A 15 3.99 -5.11 -9.60
N PHE A 16 4.17 -5.22 -8.28
CA PHE A 16 4.84 -6.36 -7.65
C PHE A 16 4.12 -7.69 -7.92
N ALA A 17 2.78 -7.67 -7.95
CA ALA A 17 1.97 -8.84 -8.25
C ALA A 17 1.79 -9.13 -9.75
N GLY A 18 2.42 -8.36 -10.65
CA GLY A 18 2.24 -8.49 -12.09
C GLY A 18 0.84 -8.12 -12.60
N ARG A 19 0.07 -7.34 -11.83
CA ARG A 19 -1.28 -6.88 -12.18
C ARG A 19 -1.25 -5.48 -12.79
N ASN A 20 -2.35 -5.14 -13.47
CA ASN A 20 -2.50 -3.83 -14.09
C ASN A 20 -2.54 -2.70 -13.03
N LYS A 21 -1.59 -1.77 -13.15
CA LYS A 21 -1.38 -0.60 -12.27
C LYS A 21 -2.10 0.68 -12.73
N SER A 22 -2.82 0.64 -13.84
CA SER A 22 -3.56 1.77 -14.38
C SER A 22 -5.03 1.70 -13.97
N GLY A 23 -5.63 2.85 -13.68
CA GLY A 23 -7.05 2.95 -13.33
C GLY A 23 -7.31 3.91 -12.18
N ARG A 24 -8.59 4.08 -11.82
CA ARG A 24 -9.00 4.90 -10.68
C ARG A 24 -8.63 4.22 -9.36
N LYS A 25 -8.53 5.01 -8.28
CA LYS A 25 -8.18 4.49 -6.94
C LYS A 25 -9.07 3.30 -6.53
N THR A 26 -10.37 3.39 -6.79
CA THR A 26 -11.33 2.32 -6.48
C THR A 26 -11.05 1.03 -7.25
N GLU A 27 -10.74 1.12 -8.54
CA GLU A 27 -10.36 -0.05 -9.36
C GLU A 27 -9.06 -0.69 -8.85
N LEU A 28 -8.06 0.12 -8.51
CA LEU A 28 -6.79 -0.37 -7.96
C LEU A 28 -7.01 -1.04 -6.60
N GLN A 29 -7.87 -0.47 -5.75
CA GLN A 29 -8.25 -1.06 -4.47
C GLN A 29 -8.97 -2.39 -4.64
N GLN A 30 -9.90 -2.50 -5.59
CA GLN A 30 -10.64 -3.73 -5.85
C GLN A 30 -9.69 -4.85 -6.33
N ARG A 31 -8.77 -4.55 -7.26
CA ARG A 31 -7.75 -5.51 -7.70
C ARG A 31 -6.80 -5.92 -6.57
N ALA A 32 -6.42 -4.98 -5.71
CA ALA A 32 -5.59 -5.29 -4.54
C ALA A 32 -6.34 -6.17 -3.51
N LEU A 33 -7.66 -6.00 -3.36
CA LEU A 33 -8.50 -6.87 -2.53
C LEU A 33 -8.61 -8.28 -3.12
N GLU A 34 -8.73 -8.41 -4.44
CA GLU A 34 -8.69 -9.71 -5.11
C GLU A 34 -7.35 -10.42 -4.91
N LEU A 35 -6.23 -9.70 -4.92
CA LEU A 35 -4.90 -10.27 -4.62
C LEU A 35 -4.82 -10.86 -3.21
N LEU A 36 -5.48 -10.24 -2.22
CA LEU A 36 -5.55 -10.76 -0.86
C LEU A 36 -6.37 -12.06 -0.77
N ARG A 37 -7.38 -12.23 -1.62
CA ARG A 37 -8.20 -13.46 -1.65
C ARG A 37 -7.39 -14.68 -2.09
N VAL A 38 -6.34 -14.48 -2.90
CA VAL A 38 -5.43 -15.55 -3.36
C VAL A 38 -4.52 -16.06 -2.23
N ARG A 39 -4.53 -15.44 -1.03
CA ARG A 39 -3.72 -15.83 0.15
C ARG A 39 -2.23 -16.05 -0.14
N SER A 40 -1.67 -15.27 -1.06
CA SER A 40 -0.26 -15.35 -1.40
C SER A 40 0.59 -14.73 -0.27
N HIS A 41 1.38 -15.56 0.41
CA HIS A 41 2.29 -15.15 1.49
C HIS A 41 3.20 -13.95 1.13
N PRO A 42 3.87 -13.91 -0.05
CA PRO A 42 4.72 -12.77 -0.42
C PRO A 42 3.93 -11.45 -0.59
N ILE A 43 2.66 -11.52 -0.99
CA ILE A 43 1.79 -10.32 -1.11
C ILE A 43 1.49 -9.75 0.28
N HIS A 44 1.18 -10.63 1.25
CA HIS A 44 0.91 -10.20 2.63
C HIS A 44 2.14 -9.55 3.27
N GLN A 45 3.33 -10.08 2.98
CA GLN A 45 4.59 -9.50 3.46
C GLN A 45 4.84 -8.13 2.84
N LYS A 46 4.64 -7.99 1.52
CA LYS A 46 4.79 -6.70 0.84
C LYS A 46 3.84 -5.63 1.37
N ILE A 47 2.59 -5.99 1.70
CA ILE A 47 1.62 -5.07 2.31
C ILE A 47 2.08 -4.62 3.69
N ARG A 48 2.64 -5.54 4.50
CA ARG A 48 3.17 -5.21 5.82
C ARG A 48 4.36 -4.26 5.73
N ASP A 49 5.26 -4.46 4.76
CA ASP A 49 6.40 -3.57 4.56
C ASP A 49 5.95 -2.17 4.13
N LEU A 50 5.03 -2.07 3.18
CA LEU A 50 4.43 -0.79 2.78
C LEU A 50 3.78 -0.08 3.96
N TYR A 51 3.05 -0.82 4.80
CA TYR A 51 2.42 -0.25 5.98
C TYR A 51 3.43 0.28 6.99
N LYS A 52 4.54 -0.45 7.22
CA LYS A 52 5.64 0.01 8.09
C LYS A 52 6.29 1.28 7.57
N THR A 53 6.52 1.37 6.26
CA THR A 53 7.06 2.59 5.64
C THR A 53 6.14 3.78 5.84
N ILE A 54 4.83 3.61 5.61
CA ILE A 54 3.84 4.68 5.81
C ILE A 54 3.81 5.13 7.28
N GLN A 55 3.81 4.19 8.23
CA GLN A 55 3.85 4.49 9.66
C GLN A 55 5.14 5.23 10.07
N SER A 56 6.29 4.79 9.57
CA SER A 56 7.58 5.43 9.84
C SER A 56 7.62 6.86 9.30
N VAL A 57 7.12 7.08 8.08
CA VAL A 57 7.00 8.42 7.50
C VAL A 57 6.07 9.29 8.34
N PHE A 58 4.93 8.78 8.77
CA PHE A 58 3.99 9.54 9.60
C PHE A 58 4.61 9.94 10.96
N VAL A 59 5.29 9.02 11.64
CA VAL A 59 6.00 9.30 12.89
C VAL A 59 7.10 10.33 12.67
N PHE A 60 7.88 10.21 11.59
CA PHE A 60 8.92 11.18 11.26
C PHE A 60 8.36 12.58 11.00
N PHE A 61 7.27 12.69 10.23
CA PHE A 61 6.59 13.96 9.99
C PHE A 61 5.99 14.55 11.27
N ALA A 62 5.39 13.73 12.14
CA ALA A 62 4.87 14.18 13.43
C ALA A 62 5.99 14.71 14.33
N PHE A 63 7.13 14.03 14.39
CA PHE A 63 8.31 14.50 15.12
C PHE A 63 8.93 15.76 14.48
N ALA A 64 8.96 15.86 13.16
CA ALA A 64 9.48 17.04 12.45
C ALA A 64 8.61 18.29 12.70
N LEU A 65 7.29 18.14 12.73
CA LEU A 65 6.35 19.23 13.02
C LEU A 65 6.39 19.69 14.48
N LEU A 66 6.73 18.82 15.43
CA LEU A 66 6.89 19.15 16.85
C LEU A 66 8.21 19.88 17.18
N ARG A 67 9.16 19.94 16.25
CA ARG A 67 10.46 20.62 16.42
C ARG A 67 10.50 22.03 15.80
N TYR A 68 9.36 22.55 15.34
CA TYR A 68 9.13 23.93 14.91
C TYR A 68 8.07 24.57 15.79
#